data_AF-A0A7W8GF94-F1
#
_entry.id   AF-A0A7W8GF94-F1
#
_cell.length_a   1.000
_cell.length_b   1.000
_cell.length_c   1.000
_cell.angle_alpha   90.00
_cell.angle_beta   90.00
_cell.angle_gamma   90.00
#
_symmetry.space_group_name_H-M   'P 1'
#
loop_
_entity.id
_entity.type
_entity.pdbx_description
1 polymer ?
#
loop_
_entity_poly.entity_id
_entity_poly.type
_entity_poly.pdbx_seq_one_letter_code
_entity_poly.pdbx_strand_id
1 'polypeptide(L)' 'MLAMLRVKFRQPDLRERPVAIGAATLVEENAQRDRYWGLYRGHGLNRLEVLLMQVRKEILAVQLQAA' A
#
# COMPACT_ATOMS: atom_id res chain seq x y z
N MET A 1 -0.06 1.12 -12.33
CA MET A 1 -0.08 1.62 -10.93
C MET A 1 1.01 1.01 -10.05
N LEU A 2 1.09 -0.33 -9.91
CA LEU A 2 2.10 -0.99 -9.06
C LEU A 2 3.54 -0.52 -9.30
N ALA A 3 3.97 -0.42 -10.57
CA ALA A 3 5.30 0.08 -10.92
C ALA A 3 5.57 1.50 -10.38
N MET A 4 4.57 2.39 -10.42
CA MET A 4 4.69 3.76 -9.90
C MET A 4 4.74 3.78 -8.37
N LEU A 5 3.98 2.91 -7.70
CA LEU A 5 4.08 2.75 -6.24
C LEU A 5 5.48 2.28 -5.85
N ARG A 6 6.06 1.30 -6.57
CA ARG A 6 7.44 0.88 -6.35
C ARG A 6 8.41 2.04 -6.50
N VAL A 7 8.26 2.89 -7.51
CA VAL A 7 9.08 4.09 -7.69
C VAL A 7 8.89 5.07 -6.52
N LYS A 8 7.64 5.37 -6.12
CA LYS A 8 7.34 6.26 -4.98
C LYS A 8 8.03 5.80 -3.69
N PHE A 9 7.95 4.51 -3.37
CA PHE A 9 8.53 3.95 -2.16
C PHE A 9 10.02 3.61 -2.27
N ARG A 10 10.69 3.96 -3.38
CA ARG A 10 12.16 4.01 -3.41
C ARG A 10 12.70 5.16 -2.56
N GLN A 11 11.94 6.24 -2.39
CA GLN A 11 12.32 7.35 -1.52
C GLN A 11 12.45 6.86 -0.07
N PRO A 12 13.61 7.06 0.61
CA PRO A 12 13.85 6.51 1.95
C PRO A 12 12.75 6.86 2.96
N ASP A 13 12.39 8.14 3.06
CA ASP A 13 11.40 8.62 4.03
C ASP A 13 9.99 8.04 3.83
N LEU A 14 9.66 7.64 2.60
CA LEU A 14 8.39 7.01 2.29
C LEU A 14 8.44 5.50 2.49
N ARG A 15 9.60 4.86 2.26
CA ARG A 15 9.78 3.41 2.30
C ARG A 15 9.41 2.81 3.65
N GLU A 16 9.70 3.53 4.73
CA GLU A 16 9.44 3.06 6.09
C GLU A 16 7.97 3.13 6.48
N ARG A 17 7.19 4.01 5.84
CA ARG A 17 5.79 4.26 6.22
C ARG A 17 4.88 3.02 6.02
N PRO A 18 4.94 2.28 4.90
CA PRO A 18 4.17 1.04 4.75
C PRO A 18 4.58 -0.05 5.74
N VAL A 19 5.87 -0.11 6.13
CA VAL A 19 6.38 -1.12 7.05
C VAL A 19 5.94 -0.83 8.49
N ALA A 20 5.98 0.44 8.89
CA ALA A 20 5.64 0.91 10.24
C ALA A 20 4.19 0.59 10.66
N ILE A 21 3.28 0.44 9.69
CA ILE A 21 1.85 0.12 9.93
C ILE A 21 1.68 -1.30 10.48
N GLY A 22 2.71 -2.16 10.41
CA GLY A 22 2.64 -3.51 10.98
C GLY A 22 1.52 -4.33 10.33
N ALA A 23 1.03 -5.41 10.94
CA ALA A 23 0.07 -6.32 10.30
C ALA A 23 -1.33 -5.71 9.99
N ALA A 24 -1.55 -4.42 10.26
CA ALA A 24 -2.82 -3.78 10.00
C ALA A 24 -3.14 -3.69 8.50
N THR A 25 -4.44 -3.88 8.19
CA THR A 25 -5.02 -3.68 6.87
C THR A 25 -5.28 -2.20 6.65
N LEU A 26 -4.98 -1.68 5.45
CA LEU A 26 -5.31 -0.32 5.06
C LEU A 26 -6.69 -0.29 4.39
N VAL A 27 -7.49 0.73 4.67
CA VAL A 27 -8.77 0.90 4.00
C VAL A 27 -8.83 2.33 3.50
N GLU A 28 -8.94 2.49 2.18
CA GLU A 28 -9.18 3.79 1.58
C GLU A 28 -10.68 4.06 1.50
N GLU A 29 -11.27 4.60 2.57
CA GLU A 29 -12.63 5.12 2.51
C GLU A 29 -12.65 6.47 1.78
N ASN A 30 -13.55 6.63 0.81
CA ASN A 30 -13.71 7.88 0.09
C ASN A 30 -15.19 8.28 -0.02
N ALA A 31 -15.43 9.59 -0.12
CA ALA A 31 -16.76 10.17 -0.30
C ALA A 31 -17.13 10.36 -1.78
N GLN A 32 -16.12 10.27 -2.66
CA GLN A 32 -16.20 10.54 -4.10
C GLN A 32 -16.80 9.38 -4.90
N ARG A 33 -17.25 8.31 -4.22
CA ARG A 33 -17.86 7.11 -4.82
C ARG A 33 -16.89 6.31 -5.70
N ASP A 34 -15.59 6.48 -5.49
CA ASP A 34 -14.59 5.63 -6.15
C ASP A 34 -14.58 4.26 -5.47
N ARG A 35 -15.13 3.28 -6.17
CA ARG A 35 -15.18 1.89 -5.70
C ARG A 35 -14.08 1.03 -6.31
N TYR A 36 -13.22 1.61 -7.14
CA TYR A 36 -12.11 0.90 -7.77
C TYR A 36 -10.85 0.99 -6.90
N TRP A 37 -10.39 2.20 -6.58
CA TRP A 37 -9.18 2.36 -5.75
C TRP A 37 -9.46 2.18 -4.26
N GLY A 38 -10.61 2.66 -3.80
CA GLY A 38 -11.04 2.58 -2.41
C GLY A 38 -12.43 1.96 -2.21
N LEU A 39 -13.03 2.27 -1.08
CA LEU A 39 -14.37 1.88 -0.66
C LEU A 39 -15.28 3.11 -0.57
N TYR A 40 -16.52 2.96 -1.01
CA TYR A 40 -17.60 3.89 -0.72
C TYR A 40 -18.70 3.16 0.04
N ARG A 41 -18.97 3.60 1.28
CA ARG A 41 -19.96 2.99 2.19
C ARG A 41 -19.77 1.47 2.34
N GLY A 42 -18.52 1.04 2.55
CA GLY A 42 -18.17 -0.38 2.71
C GLY A 42 -18.13 -1.20 1.41
N HIS A 43 -18.38 -0.59 0.25
CA HIS A 43 -18.35 -1.29 -1.04
C HIS A 43 -17.23 -0.77 -1.95
N GLY A 44 -16.44 -1.68 -2.50
CA GLY A 44 -15.38 -1.38 -3.46
C GLY A 44 -14.31 -2.46 -3.49
N LEU A 45 -13.28 -2.23 -4.32
CA LEU A 45 -12.20 -3.18 -4.54
C LEU A 45 -10.96 -2.91 -3.69
N ASN A 46 -10.85 -1.70 -3.10
CA ASN A 46 -9.69 -1.27 -2.32
C ASN A 46 -8.35 -1.56 -3.05
N ARG A 47 -8.31 -1.38 -4.39
CA ARG A 47 -7.15 -1.78 -5.20
C ARG A 47 -5.87 -1.09 -4.78
N LEU A 48 -5.95 0.13 -4.25
CA LEU A 48 -4.75 0.85 -3.80
C LEU A 48 -4.09 0.10 -2.64
N GLU A 49 -4.87 -0.32 -1.64
CA GLU A 49 -4.34 -1.08 -0.52
C GLU A 49 -3.73 -2.40 -0.96
N VAL A 50 -4.40 -3.17 -1.82
CA VAL A 50 -3.88 -4.45 -2.31
C VAL A 50 -2.47 -4.28 -2.90
N LEU A 51 -2.27 -3.21 -3.68
CA LEU A 51 -0.96 -2.91 -4.25
C LEU A 51 0.04 -2.40 -3.20
N LEU A 52 -0.38 -1.60 -2.22
CA LEU A 52 0.48 -1.15 -1.13
C LEU A 52 0.95 -2.30 -0.24
N MET A 53 0.08 -3.27 0.06
CA MET A 53 0.44 -4.50 0.76
C MET A 53 1.47 -5.31 -0.01
N GLN A 54 1.33 -5.41 -1.33
CA GLN A 54 2.33 -6.07 -2.16
C GLN A 54 3.68 -5.35 -2.09
N VAL A 55 3.72 -4.03 -2.29
CA VAL A 55 4.96 -3.24 -2.21
C VAL A 55 5.61 -3.37 -0.84
N ARG A 56 4.82 -3.39 0.24
CA ARG A 56 5.33 -3.62 1.59
C ARG A 56 6.02 -4.96 1.73
N LYS A 57 5.41 -6.05 1.23
CA LYS A 57 6.04 -7.38 1.25
C LYS A 57 7.36 -7.38 0.50
N GLU A 58 7.42 -6.70 -0.65
CA GLU A 58 8.64 -6.56 -1.44
C GLU A 58 9.74 -5.81 -0.67
N ILE A 59 9.40 -4.72 0.03
CA ILE A 59 10.36 -3.96 0.87
C ILE A 59 10.90 -4.84 2.01
N LEU A 60 10.01 -5.54 2.74
CA LEU A 60 10.40 -6.41 3.85
C LEU A 60 11.30 -7.57 3.39
N ALA A 61 11.01 -8.16 2.22
CA ALA A 61 11.82 -9.23 1.66
C ALA A 61 13.26 -8.76 1.36
N VAL A 62 13.42 -7.54 0.84
CA VAL A 62 14.75 -6.94 0.60
C VAL A 62 15.46 -6.65 1.91
N GLN A 63 14.76 -6.14 2.93
CA GLN A 63 15.35 -5.86 4.24
C GLN A 63 15.82 -7.13 4.96
N LEU A 64 15.06 -8.22 4.89
CA LEU A 64 15.43 -9.50 5.49
C LEU A 64 16.66 -10.13 4.82
N GLN A 65 16.86 -9.91 3.51
CA GLN A 65 18.05 -10.38 2.79
C GLN A 65 19.31 -9.56 3.09
N ALA A 66 19.15 -8.35 3.65
CA ALA A 66 20.24 -7.44 3.98
C ALA A 66 20.66 -7.49 5.45
N ALA A 67 19.95 -8.26 6.28
CA ALA A 67 20.20 -8.47 7.71
C ALA A 67 20.94 -9.79 7.95
#